data_AF-X1FNK5-F1
#
_entry.id   AF-X1FNK5-F1
#
_cell.length_a   1.000
_cell.length_b   1.000
_cell.length_c   1.000
_cell.angle_alpha   90.00
_cell.angle_beta   90.00
_cell.angle_gamma   90.00
#
_symmetry.space_group_name_H-M   'P 1'
#
loop_
_entity.id
_entity.type
_entity.pdbx_description
1 polymer ?
#
loop_
_entity_poly.entity_id
_entity_poly.type
_entity_poly.pdbx_seq_one_letter_code
_entity_poly.pdbx_strand_id
1 'polypeptide(L)' 'MIEKLMQMTNASGCAAKMNPKDLEKFLNKIKQFKDKRLLVGFEHNEDAAVYKLDEETGIVFTLDLI' A
#
# COMPACT_ATOMS: atom_id res chain seq x y z
N MET A 1 -10.19 -16.25 31.89
CA MET A 1 -9.47 -16.90 30.78
C MET A 1 -8.89 -15.77 29.94
N ILE A 2 -7.58 -15.71 29.74
CA ILE A 2 -6.96 -14.68 28.89
C ILE A 2 -7.02 -15.21 27.46
N GLU A 3 -7.76 -14.54 26.58
CA GLU A 3 -7.74 -14.85 25.15
C GLU A 3 -6.38 -14.47 24.57
N LYS A 4 -5.80 -15.35 23.74
CA LYS A 4 -4.51 -15.09 23.08
C LYS A 4 -4.75 -14.41 21.74
N LEU A 5 -4.09 -13.29 21.46
CA LEU A 5 -4.21 -12.55 20.19
C LEU A 5 -4.02 -13.45 18.95
N MET A 6 -3.10 -14.42 19.03
CA MET A 6 -2.85 -15.38 17.94
C MET A 6 -4.05 -16.28 17.63
N GLN A 7 -4.96 -16.49 18.58
CA GLN A 7 -6.19 -17.25 18.37
C GLN A 7 -7.29 -16.41 17.69
N MET A 8 -7.09 -15.10 17.56
CA MET A 8 -8.03 -14.15 16.97
C MET A 8 -7.75 -13.88 15.49
N THR A 9 -6.70 -14.48 14.90
CA THR A 9 -6.35 -14.32 13.49
C THR A 9 -6.36 -15.66 12.77
N ASN A 10 -6.93 -15.68 11.57
CA ASN A 10 -6.86 -16.82 10.66
C ASN A 10 -5.60 -16.77 9.79
N ALA A 11 -4.82 -15.68 9.86
CA ALA A 11 -3.60 -15.55 9.10
C ALA A 11 -2.48 -16.38 9.75
N SER A 12 -2.08 -17.45 9.06
CA SER A 12 -0.93 -18.29 9.39
C SER A 12 0.15 -18.07 8.33
N GLY A 13 1.40 -17.78 8.75
CA GLY A 13 2.53 -17.59 7.83
C GLY A 13 2.89 -16.12 7.54
N CYS A 14 3.19 -15.81 6.28
CA CYS A 14 3.83 -14.56 5.83
C CYS A 14 2.91 -13.31 5.93
N ALA A 15 2.73 -12.81 7.15
CA ALA A 15 2.19 -11.49 7.49
C ALA A 15 0.83 -11.12 6.85
N ALA A 16 -0.03 -12.10 6.59
CA ALA A 16 -1.36 -11.90 5.99
C ALA A 16 -1.37 -11.17 4.62
N LYS A 17 -0.25 -11.18 3.87
CA LYS A 17 -0.12 -10.44 2.61
C LYS A 17 -0.69 -11.21 1.40
N MET A 18 -1.24 -10.47 0.44
CA MET A 18 -1.68 -11.01 -0.85
C MET A 18 -0.46 -11.36 -1.72
N ASN A 19 -0.57 -12.38 -2.57
CA ASN A 19 0.46 -12.69 -3.56
C ASN A 19 0.68 -11.49 -4.51
N PRO A 20 1.93 -11.10 -4.84
CA PRO A 20 2.21 -9.97 -5.70
C PRO A 20 1.47 -9.98 -7.05
N LYS A 21 1.33 -11.15 -7.69
CA LYS A 21 0.62 -11.27 -8.98
C LYS A 21 -0.88 -11.01 -8.86
N ASP A 22 -1.48 -11.38 -7.73
CA ASP A 22 -2.90 -11.14 -7.51
C ASP A 22 -3.16 -9.69 -7.11
N LEU A 23 -2.23 -9.07 -6.37
CA LEU A 23 -2.23 -7.63 -6.09
C LEU A 23 -2.14 -6.81 -7.39
N GLU A 24 -1.21 -7.14 -8.29
CA GLU A 24 -1.07 -6.48 -9.59
C GLU A 24 -2.37 -6.52 -10.42
N LYS A 25 -3.02 -7.70 -10.51
CA LYS A 25 -4.32 -7.84 -11.19
C LYS A 25 -5.40 -6.97 -10.58
N PHE A 26 -5.39 -6.77 -9.26
CA PHE A 26 -6.36 -5.93 -8.58
C PHE A 26 -6.08 -4.43 -8.82
N LEU A 27 -4.82 -4.00 -8.68
CA LEU A 27 -4.41 -2.62 -8.90
C LEU A 27 -4.69 -2.14 -10.33
N ASN A 28 -4.55 -3.01 -11.33
CA ASN A 28 -4.89 -2.72 -12.72
C ASN A 28 -6.37 -2.36 -12.96
N LYS A 29 -7.26 -2.65 -12.00
CA LYS A 29 -8.69 -2.29 -12.07
C LYS A 29 -9.00 -0.94 -11.42
N ILE A 30 -8.06 -0.37 -10.67
CA ILE A 30 -8.25 0.92 -10.00
C ILE A 30 -8.00 2.03 -11.03
N LYS A 31 -8.94 2.97 -11.13
CA LYS A 31 -8.75 4.14 -11.99
C LYS A 31 -7.59 4.98 -11.45
N GLN A 32 -6.51 5.03 -12.19
CA GLN A 32 -5.37 5.88 -11.85
C GLN A 32 -5.70 7.35 -12.16
N PHE A 33 -5.37 8.23 -11.20
CA PHE A 33 -5.46 9.66 -11.38
C PHE A 33 -4.10 10.21 -11.78
N LYS A 34 -4.05 10.99 -12.85
CA LYS A 34 -2.83 11.68 -13.28
C LYS A 34 -2.87 13.12 -12.80
N ASP A 35 -2.03 13.43 -11.83
CA ASP A 35 -1.72 14.80 -11.39
C ASP A 35 -0.23 15.05 -11.62
N LYS A 36 0.15 16.22 -12.13
CA LYS A 36 1.56 16.59 -12.30
C LYS A 36 2.31 16.74 -10.96
N ARG A 37 1.56 16.90 -9.86
CA ARG A 37 2.08 16.95 -8.50
C ARG A 37 2.31 15.56 -7.91
N LEU A 38 1.74 14.50 -8.48
CA LEU A 38 2.06 13.14 -8.08
C LEU A 38 3.42 12.77 -8.69
N LEU A 39 4.46 12.75 -7.85
CA LEU A 39 5.83 12.46 -8.28
C LEU A 39 6.09 10.96 -8.35
N VAL A 40 5.51 10.21 -7.41
CA VAL A 40 5.57 8.75 -7.34
C VAL A 40 4.19 8.22 -6.99
N GLY A 41 3.63 7.36 -7.84
CA GLY A 41 2.27 6.83 -7.73
C GLY A 41 2.20 5.32 -7.97
N PHE A 42 1.23 4.88 -8.77
CA PHE A 42 0.98 3.47 -9.07
C PHE A 42 1.71 2.96 -10.32
N GLU A 43 2.55 3.79 -10.93
CA GLU A 43 3.21 3.50 -12.20
C GLU A 43 4.27 2.40 -12.08
N HIS A 44 4.88 2.26 -10.89
CA HIS A 44 5.93 1.27 -10.61
C HIS A 44 5.68 0.59 -9.26
N ASN A 45 6.47 -0.45 -8.94
CA ASN A 45 6.39 -1.20 -7.68
C ASN A 45 7.10 -0.44 -6.54
N GLU A 46 6.57 0.72 -6.19
CA GLU A 46 7.14 1.65 -5.22
C GLU A 46 6.67 1.33 -3.79
N ASP A 47 7.50 1.64 -2.78
CA ASP A 47 7.17 1.39 -1.37
C ASP A 47 6.26 2.47 -0.74
N ALA A 48 6.18 3.65 -1.38
CA ALA A 48 5.41 4.79 -0.92
C ALA A 48 5.01 5.71 -2.08
N ALA A 49 3.90 6.43 -1.92
CA ALA A 49 3.54 7.53 -2.79
C ALA A 49 4.30 8.81 -2.38
N VAL A 50 4.67 9.62 -3.37
CA VAL A 50 5.29 10.93 -3.15
C VAL A 50 4.49 11.98 -3.91
N TYR A 51 4.01 13.00 -3.19
CA TYR A 51 3.17 14.06 -3.73
C TYR A 51 3.74 15.44 -3.42
N LYS A 52 3.91 16.29 -4.43
CA LYS A 52 4.38 17.67 -4.30
C LYS A 52 3.27 18.56 -3.73
N LEU A 53 3.52 19.17 -2.57
CA LEU A 53 2.60 20.14 -1.97
C LEU A 53 2.90 21.55 -2.51
N ASP A 54 4.17 21.94 -2.52
CA ASP A 54 4.69 23.18 -3.08
C ASP A 54 6.15 23.00 -3.57
N GLU A 55 6.84 24.08 -3.94
CA GLU A 55 8.19 24.02 -4.51
C GLU A 55 9.25 23.43 -3.56
N GLU A 56 9.04 23.53 -2.26
CA GLU A 56 10.01 23.08 -1.24
C GLU A 56 9.50 21.90 -0.40
N THR A 57 8.20 21.58 -0.49
CA THR A 57 7.53 20.60 0.37
C THR A 57 6.89 19.46 -0.42
N GLY A 58 7.20 18.22 0.00
CA GLY A 58 6.58 16.99 -0.48
C GLY A 58 5.96 16.19 0.65
N ILE A 59 4.94 15.40 0.32
CA ILE A 59 4.29 14.43 1.20
C ILE A 59 4.75 13.04 0.78
N VAL A 60 5.30 12.28 1.72
CA VAL A 60 5.55 10.84 1.56
C VAL A 60 4.45 10.10 2.31
N PHE A 61 3.77 9.18 1.63
CA PHE A 61 2.64 8.44 2.19
C PHE A 61 2.78 6.94 1.90
N THR A 62 2.63 6.12 2.94
CA THR A 62 2.56 4.66 2.84
C THR A 62 1.61 4.11 3.90
N LEU A 63 1.12 2.90 3.70
CA LEU A 63 0.21 2.19 4.60
C LEU A 63 0.57 0.70 4.60
N ASP A 64 0.79 0.12 5.78
CA ASP A 64 0.97 -1.32 5.98
C ASP A 64 0.11 -1.80 7.14
N LEU A 65 -0.42 -3.01 7.03
CA LEU A 65 -1.25 -3.68 8.04
C LEU A 65 -0.80 -5.14 8.13
N ILE A 66 -0.69 -5.65 9.35
CA ILE A 66 -0.29 -7.04 9.65
C ILE A 66 -1.26 -7.70 10.62
#